data_AF-A0A1B6MLF4-F1
#
_entry.id   AF-A0A1B6MLF4-F1
#
_cell.length_a   1.000
_cell.length_b   1.000
_cell.length_c   1.000
_cell.angle_alpha   90.00
_cell.angle_beta   90.00
_cell.angle_gamma   90.00
#
_symmetry.space_group_name_H-M   'P 1'
#
loop_
_entity.id
_entity.type
_entity.pdbx_description
1 polymer ?
#
loop_
_entity_poly.entity_id
_entity_poly.type
_entity_poly.pdbx_seq_one_letter_code
_entity_poly.pdbx_strand_id
1 'polypeptide(L)'
;MAANNRNRTVGQHKNISSIFSKLHGAFTDAMAPPKLATDKKTLDKTWKLMDKVVKLCQHQKMNLKNSPPFILDILPDTYQRLRLIYSKYEDKMIVLHNNEHFNVFIVNLMRKCKQANKLFKEGKEKMFDENSHYRRNLTKLSLVFSHMLSELKAIFPNGTFAGDQFRITKSDAADFWRTNFGNSTLVQWKVFRQALNEVHPISSGLEAMALKSTIDLTCNDYISNFEFDVFTRLFQPWTSLLRNWQILAVTHPGYVAFLTYDEVKARLQKYINKPGSYVFRLSCTRLGQWAIGYVTGDGDILQTIPQNKSLCQALLDGYREGFYLFPDGRNVNPDLSWAVQPTPEDHIKVTQEQYELYCEMGSTFQLCKICAENDKDIRIEPCGHLLCTPCLTSWQVDSEGQGCPFCRAEIKGTEQIVVDPFDPKRQHKAGALLDMDDDEEVADGSE
;
A
#
# COMPACT_ATOMS: atom_id res chain seq x y z
N MET A 1 8.32 71.46 -46.65
CA MET A 1 7.65 70.43 -47.49
C MET A 1 8.76 69.46 -47.93
N ALA A 2 8.92 68.32 -47.24
CA ALA A 2 8.45 66.96 -47.64
C ALA A 2 9.20 66.41 -48.87
N ALA A 3 9.62 65.14 -49.02
CA ALA A 3 9.83 63.96 -48.18
C ALA A 3 10.44 62.85 -49.11
N ASN A 4 11.06 61.80 -48.53
CA ASN A 4 11.29 60.43 -49.08
C ASN A 4 12.36 60.22 -50.21
N ASN A 5 13.14 59.12 -50.31
CA ASN A 5 13.18 57.80 -49.63
C ASN A 5 14.49 57.01 -49.92
N ARG A 6 14.92 56.16 -48.95
CA ARG A 6 15.49 54.77 -48.99
C ARG A 6 16.93 54.40 -49.47
N ASN A 7 17.76 53.99 -48.48
CA ASN A 7 18.41 52.67 -48.17
C ASN A 7 18.68 51.65 -49.32
N ARG A 8 19.75 50.80 -49.36
CA ARG A 8 20.33 49.93 -48.30
C ARG A 8 21.60 49.18 -48.80
N THR A 9 22.45 48.73 -47.87
CA THR A 9 23.70 47.94 -48.04
C THR A 9 23.54 46.41 -47.91
N VAL A 10 24.41 45.66 -48.60
CA VAL A 10 24.73 44.19 -48.55
C VAL A 10 25.43 43.85 -47.21
N GLY A 11 25.36 42.71 -46.52
CA GLY A 11 24.94 41.32 -46.78
C GLY A 11 26.05 40.36 -46.30
N GLN A 12 25.93 39.74 -45.11
CA GLN A 12 26.85 38.70 -44.59
C GLN A 12 26.04 37.53 -44.02
N HIS A 13 26.26 36.32 -44.56
CA HIS A 13 25.62 35.05 -44.19
C HIS A 13 26.12 34.53 -42.82
N LYS A 14 25.21 34.03 -41.97
CA LYS A 14 25.54 33.26 -40.74
C LYS A 14 24.80 31.91 -40.69
N ASN A 15 25.54 30.90 -40.22
CA ASN A 15 25.24 29.49 -40.01
C ASN A 15 23.91 29.20 -39.27
N ILE A 16 23.02 28.42 -39.90
CA ILE A 16 21.69 28.02 -39.37
C ILE A 16 21.74 26.64 -38.66
N SER A 17 22.85 25.89 -38.74
CA SER A 17 22.93 24.51 -38.24
C SER A 17 23.14 24.37 -36.72
N SER A 18 23.64 25.38 -36.00
CA SER A 18 23.89 25.27 -34.54
C SER A 18 22.70 25.61 -33.65
N ILE A 19 21.65 26.21 -34.22
CA ILE A 19 20.45 26.63 -33.49
C ILE A 19 19.46 25.46 -33.36
N PHE A 20 19.39 24.59 -34.38
CA PHE A 20 18.48 23.45 -34.37
C PHE A 20 18.88 22.34 -33.38
N SER A 21 20.18 22.12 -33.14
CA SER A 21 20.65 21.13 -32.15
C SER A 21 20.41 21.58 -30.70
N LYS A 22 20.52 22.89 -30.42
CA LYS A 22 20.16 23.46 -29.11
C LYS A 22 18.67 23.46 -28.84
N LEU A 23 17.85 23.62 -29.88
CA LEU A 23 16.39 23.56 -29.76
C LEU A 23 15.90 22.13 -29.50
N HIS A 24 16.52 21.11 -30.12
CA HIS A 24 16.15 19.72 -29.89
C HIS A 24 16.44 19.23 -28.46
N GLY A 25 17.56 19.65 -27.87
CA GLY A 25 17.89 19.35 -26.46
C GLY A 25 17.01 20.10 -25.44
N ALA A 26 16.56 21.31 -25.77
CA ALA A 26 15.64 22.08 -24.91
C ALA A 26 14.19 21.54 -24.95
N PHE A 27 13.78 20.92 -26.05
CA PHE A 27 12.44 20.31 -26.17
C PHE A 27 12.32 18.95 -25.49
N THR A 28 13.41 18.18 -25.38
CA THR A 28 13.42 16.91 -24.62
C THR A 28 13.38 17.17 -23.11
N ASP A 29 14.06 18.21 -22.63
CA ASP A 29 14.05 18.62 -21.20
C ASP A 29 12.72 19.30 -20.78
N ALA A 30 11.96 19.86 -21.72
CA ALA A 30 10.65 20.45 -21.49
C ALA A 30 9.49 19.43 -21.41
N MET A 31 9.72 18.19 -21.84
CA MET A 31 8.77 17.08 -21.75
C MET A 31 8.99 16.18 -20.54
N ALA A 32 10.09 16.40 -19.79
CA ALA A 32 10.30 15.78 -18.49
C ALA A 32 9.50 16.54 -17.40
N PRO A 33 8.94 15.84 -16.40
CA PRO A 33 8.41 16.51 -15.21
C PRO A 33 9.49 17.42 -14.62
N PRO A 34 9.15 18.64 -14.15
CA PRO A 34 10.15 19.58 -13.64
C PRO A 34 10.95 18.88 -12.54
N LYS A 35 12.28 18.86 -12.66
CA LYS A 35 13.18 18.34 -11.62
C LYS A 35 12.89 19.10 -10.33
N LEU A 36 12.14 18.48 -9.42
CA LEU A 36 11.82 19.00 -8.09
C LEU A 36 13.09 18.89 -7.24
N ALA A 37 14.09 19.73 -7.48
CA ALA A 37 15.29 19.71 -6.66
C ALA A 37 14.97 20.36 -5.30
N THR A 38 15.01 19.58 -4.22
CA THR A 38 14.86 20.12 -2.87
C THR A 38 16.19 20.68 -2.42
N ASP A 39 16.26 21.98 -2.11
CA ASP A 39 17.45 22.60 -1.54
C ASP A 39 17.32 22.81 -0.02
N LYS A 40 18.43 23.10 0.66
CA LYS A 40 18.48 23.41 2.10
C LYS A 40 17.42 24.45 2.51
N LYS A 41 17.21 25.47 1.66
CA LYS A 41 16.24 26.54 1.89
C LYS A 41 14.79 26.06 1.87
N THR A 42 14.45 25.12 0.99
CA THR A 42 13.11 24.52 0.93
C THR A 42 12.79 23.75 2.20
N LEU A 43 13.79 23.10 2.78
CA LEU A 43 13.63 22.37 4.03
C LEU A 43 13.48 23.30 5.23
N ASP A 44 14.32 24.35 5.32
CA ASP A 44 14.19 25.42 6.32
C ASP A 44 12.79 26.01 6.36
N LYS A 45 12.24 26.24 5.16
CA LYS A 45 10.87 26.72 5.01
C LYS A 45 9.84 25.68 5.45
N THR A 46 10.08 24.41 5.17
CA THR A 46 9.19 23.30 5.55
C THR A 46 9.16 23.12 7.07
N TRP A 47 10.32 23.14 7.74
CA TRP A 47 10.41 23.07 9.21
C TRP A 47 9.64 24.19 9.89
N LYS A 48 9.79 25.44 9.41
CA LYS A 48 9.04 26.60 9.93
C LYS A 48 7.53 26.44 9.74
N LEU A 49 7.09 25.84 8.63
CA LEU A 49 5.68 25.59 8.36
C LEU A 49 5.12 24.49 9.26
N MET A 50 5.88 23.42 9.51
CA MET A 50 5.49 22.36 10.45
C MET A 50 5.33 22.90 11.87
N ASP A 51 6.34 23.61 12.39
CA ASP A 51 6.30 24.25 13.71
C ASP A 51 5.07 25.17 13.87
N LYS A 52 4.76 25.95 12.83
CA LYS A 52 3.57 26.78 12.83
C LYS A 52 2.27 25.98 12.94
N VAL A 53 2.16 24.86 12.22
CA VAL A 53 0.97 24.00 12.30
C VAL A 53 0.84 23.38 13.69
N VAL A 54 1.95 22.91 14.27
CA VAL A 54 1.97 22.38 15.64
C VAL A 54 1.47 23.44 16.62
N LYS A 55 2.00 24.66 16.59
CA LYS A 55 1.57 25.77 17.45
C LYS A 55 0.09 26.11 17.32
N LEU A 56 -0.45 26.08 16.10
CA LEU A 56 -1.89 26.28 15.86
C LEU A 56 -2.73 25.16 16.48
N CYS A 57 -2.27 23.92 16.38
CA CYS A 57 -2.95 22.74 16.94
C CYS A 57 -2.84 22.66 18.47
N GLN A 58 -1.79 23.23 19.07
CA GLN A 58 -1.59 23.30 20.53
C GLN A 58 -2.47 24.34 21.23
N HIS A 59 -3.21 25.16 20.49
CA HIS A 59 -4.09 26.16 21.08
C HIS A 59 -5.13 25.49 22.01
N GLN A 60 -5.26 25.96 23.25
CA GLN A 60 -6.06 25.27 24.29
C GLN A 60 -7.51 24.98 23.86
N LYS A 61 -8.16 25.91 23.15
CA LYS A 61 -9.53 25.72 22.62
C LYS A 61 -9.66 24.62 21.56
N MET A 62 -8.56 24.08 21.05
CA MET A 62 -8.63 23.01 20.06
C MET A 62 -9.11 21.71 20.70
N ASN A 63 -8.82 21.41 21.97
CA ASN A 63 -9.25 20.17 22.61
C ASN A 63 -8.98 18.91 21.75
N LEU A 64 -7.78 18.81 21.16
CA LEU A 64 -7.41 17.64 20.36
C LEU A 64 -7.27 16.44 21.30
N LYS A 65 -8.05 15.39 21.03
CA LYS A 65 -7.93 14.11 21.75
C LYS A 65 -6.62 13.45 21.36
N ASN A 66 -5.98 12.81 22.34
CA ASN A 66 -4.79 12.00 22.11
C ASN A 66 -5.17 10.62 21.54
N SER A 67 -5.82 10.64 20.36
CA SER A 67 -6.21 9.45 19.62
C SER A 67 -5.67 9.53 18.18
N PRO A 68 -5.18 8.43 17.60
CA PRO A 68 -4.67 8.43 16.23
C PRO A 68 -5.74 8.85 15.20
N PRO A 69 -5.43 9.76 14.25
CA PRO A 69 -4.15 10.39 13.98
C PRO A 69 -3.91 11.66 14.81
N PHE A 70 -2.98 11.60 15.75
CA PHE A 70 -2.68 12.74 16.62
C PHE A 70 -1.58 13.62 15.99
N ILE A 71 -2.00 14.72 15.35
CA ILE A 71 -1.10 15.61 14.59
C ILE A 71 0.07 16.18 15.41
N LEU A 72 -0.15 16.34 16.73
CA LEU A 72 0.86 16.88 17.65
C LEU A 72 2.00 15.89 17.91
N ASP A 73 1.83 14.60 17.64
CA ASP A 73 2.90 13.60 17.65
C ASP A 73 3.45 13.38 16.23
N ILE A 74 2.56 13.29 15.24
CA ILE A 74 2.93 12.98 13.85
C ILE A 74 3.91 14.00 13.27
N LEU A 75 3.69 15.30 13.47
CA LEU A 75 4.56 16.34 12.91
C LEU A 75 5.96 16.35 13.57
N PRO A 76 6.09 16.31 14.91
CA PRO A 76 7.38 16.09 15.56
C PRO A 76 8.08 14.79 15.13
N ASP A 77 7.35 13.67 15.03
CA ASP A 77 7.92 12.40 14.56
C ASP A 77 8.45 12.50 13.12
N THR A 78 7.70 13.16 12.25
CA THR A 78 8.12 13.44 10.86
C THR A 78 9.40 14.27 10.86
N TYR A 79 9.47 15.29 11.72
CA TYR A 79 10.68 16.11 11.85
C TYR A 79 11.88 15.29 12.34
N GLN A 80 11.72 14.45 13.37
CA GLN A 80 12.80 13.59 13.87
C GLN A 80 13.25 12.59 12.80
N ARG A 81 12.31 12.00 12.05
CA ARG A 81 12.66 11.08 10.96
C ARG A 81 13.43 11.79 9.85
N LEU A 82 13.01 13.00 9.46
CA LEU A 82 13.76 13.80 8.49
C LEU A 82 15.16 14.12 9.01
N ARG A 83 15.32 14.54 10.27
CA ARG A 83 16.64 14.77 10.86
C ARG A 83 17.54 13.54 10.84
N LEU A 84 17.00 12.36 11.14
CA LEU A 84 17.72 11.10 11.06
C LEU A 84 18.16 10.80 9.62
N ILE A 85 17.31 11.04 8.63
CA ILE A 85 17.70 10.92 7.23
C ILE A 85 18.85 11.89 6.94
N TYR A 86 18.72 13.17 7.29
CA TYR A 86 19.79 14.15 7.07
C TYR A 86 21.14 13.74 7.66
N SER A 87 21.16 13.24 8.90
CA SER A 87 22.41 12.81 9.53
C SER A 87 23.05 11.61 8.85
N LYS A 88 22.26 10.72 8.22
CA LYS A 88 22.79 9.59 7.43
C LYS A 88 23.39 10.00 6.09
N TYR A 89 23.02 11.17 5.56
CA TYR A 89 23.45 11.65 4.25
C TYR A 89 24.34 12.91 4.34
N GLU A 90 24.81 13.33 5.51
CA GLU A 90 25.57 14.58 5.71
C GLU A 90 26.73 14.73 4.71
N ASP A 91 27.50 13.66 4.49
CA ASP A 91 28.63 13.63 3.54
C ASP A 91 28.21 13.33 2.08
N LYS A 92 26.93 13.03 1.84
CA LYS A 92 26.37 12.58 0.55
C LYS A 92 25.05 13.27 0.21
N MET A 93 24.91 14.55 0.55
CA MET A 93 23.68 15.34 0.33
C MET A 93 23.22 15.34 -1.13
N ILE A 94 24.14 15.28 -2.08
CA ILE A 94 23.84 15.19 -3.52
C ILE A 94 22.99 13.94 -3.82
N VAL A 95 23.28 12.80 -3.16
CA VAL A 95 22.52 11.55 -3.34
C VAL A 95 21.09 11.73 -2.83
N LEU A 96 20.93 12.33 -1.65
CA LEU A 96 19.61 12.58 -1.07
C LEU A 96 18.79 13.56 -1.92
N HIS A 97 19.42 14.63 -2.41
CA HIS A 97 18.76 15.62 -3.27
C HIS A 97 18.47 15.12 -4.68
N ASN A 98 19.14 14.07 -5.14
CA ASN A 98 18.82 13.38 -6.39
C ASN A 98 17.77 12.27 -6.21
N ASN A 99 17.39 11.94 -4.97
CA ASN A 99 16.35 10.95 -4.71
C ASN A 99 14.96 11.52 -5.04
N GLU A 100 14.31 10.98 -6.06
CA GLU A 100 13.02 11.45 -6.55
C GLU A 100 11.92 11.38 -5.47
N HIS A 101 11.81 10.26 -4.77
CA HIS A 101 10.83 10.07 -3.71
C HIS A 101 11.00 11.12 -2.61
N PHE A 102 12.23 11.35 -2.13
CA PHE A 102 12.51 12.34 -1.10
C PHE A 102 12.11 13.75 -1.54
N ASN A 103 12.40 14.09 -2.79
CA ASN A 103 12.03 15.39 -3.34
C ASN A 103 10.52 15.61 -3.41
N VAL A 104 9.79 14.63 -3.96
CA VAL A 104 8.32 14.67 -4.01
C VAL A 104 7.74 14.74 -2.59
N PHE A 105 8.29 13.97 -1.66
CA PHE A 105 7.89 13.97 -0.25
C PHE A 105 8.01 15.35 0.39
N ILE A 106 9.17 16.02 0.30
CA ILE A 106 9.37 17.33 0.93
C ILE A 106 8.47 18.40 0.31
N VAL A 107 8.34 18.41 -1.02
CA VAL A 107 7.46 19.35 -1.71
C VAL A 107 6.00 19.13 -1.30
N ASN A 108 5.58 17.88 -1.18
CA ASN A 108 4.24 17.54 -0.70
C ASN A 108 4.04 17.94 0.77
N LEU A 109 5.01 17.68 1.64
CA LEU A 109 4.95 18.07 3.05
C LEU A 109 4.79 19.58 3.21
N MET A 110 5.58 20.36 2.47
CA MET A 110 5.45 21.81 2.44
C MET A 110 4.04 22.23 1.96
N ARG A 111 3.50 21.58 0.91
CA ARG A 111 2.15 21.85 0.38
C ARG A 111 1.06 21.57 1.43
N LYS A 112 1.12 20.42 2.09
CA LYS A 112 0.17 20.02 3.13
C LYS A 112 0.25 20.91 4.37
N CYS A 113 1.44 21.34 4.81
CA CYS A 113 1.57 22.32 5.88
C CYS A 113 1.01 23.69 5.49
N LYS A 114 1.17 24.15 4.24
CA LYS A 114 0.52 25.38 3.77
C LYS A 114 -1.00 25.25 3.75
N GLN A 115 -1.52 24.10 3.36
CA GLN A 115 -2.95 23.80 3.38
C GLN A 115 -3.51 23.84 4.81
N ALA A 116 -2.83 23.22 5.78
CA ALA A 116 -3.19 23.30 7.20
C ALA A 116 -3.25 24.76 7.67
N ASN A 117 -2.19 25.53 7.39
CA ASN A 117 -2.14 26.95 7.75
C ASN A 117 -3.28 27.77 7.12
N LYS A 118 -3.64 27.47 5.87
CA LYS A 118 -4.78 28.11 5.19
C LYS A 118 -6.10 27.74 5.85
N LEU A 119 -6.28 26.47 6.21
CA LEU A 119 -7.47 25.96 6.89
C LEU A 119 -7.72 26.70 8.22
N PHE A 120 -6.68 26.91 9.04
CA PHE A 120 -6.79 27.69 10.28
C PHE A 120 -7.15 29.16 10.03
N LYS A 121 -6.57 29.77 8.99
CA LYS A 121 -6.84 31.18 8.64
C LYS A 121 -8.29 31.40 8.18
N GLU A 122 -8.84 30.45 7.42
CA GLU A 122 -10.21 30.51 6.90
C GLU A 122 -11.24 30.09 7.95
N GLY A 123 -10.92 29.06 8.74
CA GLY A 123 -11.80 28.52 9.77
C GLY A 123 -12.00 29.44 10.97
N LYS A 124 -10.94 30.15 11.42
CA LYS A 124 -10.98 31.02 12.60
C LYS A 124 -11.66 30.31 13.80
N GLU A 125 -12.68 30.91 14.39
CA GLU A 125 -13.45 30.32 15.50
C GLU A 125 -14.07 28.96 15.17
N LYS A 126 -14.41 28.69 13.90
CA LYS A 126 -14.97 27.39 13.50
C LYS A 126 -13.95 26.24 13.65
N MET A 127 -12.66 26.52 13.80
CA MET A 127 -11.66 25.47 14.11
C MET A 127 -11.88 24.85 15.50
N PHE A 128 -12.47 25.62 16.41
CA PHE A 128 -12.72 25.20 17.80
C PHE A 128 -14.05 24.46 17.97
N ASP A 129 -14.95 24.53 16.98
CA ASP A 129 -16.15 23.69 16.92
C ASP A 129 -15.78 22.30 16.39
N GLU A 130 -15.88 21.28 17.26
CA GLU A 130 -15.57 19.89 16.95
C GLU A 130 -16.37 19.32 15.76
N ASN A 131 -17.59 19.81 15.56
CA ASN A 131 -18.48 19.32 14.51
C ASN A 131 -18.34 20.07 13.19
N SER A 132 -17.53 21.12 13.14
CA SER A 132 -17.39 21.97 11.97
C SER A 132 -16.70 21.24 10.82
N HIS A 133 -17.01 21.65 9.58
CA HIS A 133 -16.33 21.11 8.40
C HIS A 133 -14.82 21.43 8.39
N TYR A 134 -14.42 22.56 9.00
CA TYR A 134 -13.01 22.91 9.16
C TYR A 134 -12.29 21.92 10.08
N ARG A 135 -12.92 21.53 11.19
CA ARG A 135 -12.35 20.54 12.10
C ARG A 135 -12.26 19.16 11.47
N ARG A 136 -13.30 18.73 10.73
CA ARG A 136 -13.27 17.49 9.94
C ARG A 136 -12.16 17.51 8.88
N ASN A 137 -11.96 18.64 8.21
CA ASN A 137 -10.87 18.80 7.24
C ASN A 137 -9.48 18.75 7.90
N LEU A 138 -9.34 19.24 9.14
CA LEU A 138 -8.11 19.07 9.91
C LEU A 138 -7.88 17.60 10.24
N THR A 139 -8.90 16.85 10.67
CA THR A 139 -8.81 15.40 10.91
C THR A 139 -8.36 14.65 9.66
N LYS A 140 -8.95 14.95 8.49
CA LYS A 140 -8.52 14.40 7.20
C LYS A 140 -7.05 14.72 6.90
N LEU A 141 -6.62 15.95 7.16
CA LEU A 141 -5.24 16.35 6.93
C LEU A 141 -4.27 15.66 7.90
N SER A 142 -4.68 15.44 9.16
CA SER A 142 -3.94 14.64 10.13
C SER A 142 -3.76 13.18 9.67
N LEU A 143 -4.80 12.57 9.07
CA LEU A 143 -4.68 11.24 8.44
C LEU A 143 -3.63 11.26 7.32
N VAL A 144 -3.68 12.25 6.43
CA VAL A 144 -2.70 12.38 5.34
C VAL A 144 -1.28 12.55 5.89
N PHE A 145 -1.04 13.36 6.92
CA PHE A 145 0.27 13.44 7.58
C PHE A 145 0.70 12.10 8.18
N SER A 146 -0.24 11.33 8.75
CA SER A 146 0.02 9.97 9.28
C SER A 146 0.48 9.01 8.17
N HIS A 147 -0.18 9.04 7.01
CA HIS A 147 0.18 8.23 5.85
C HIS A 147 1.55 8.62 5.30
N MET A 148 1.81 9.92 5.14
CA MET A 148 3.12 10.44 4.73
C MET A 148 4.24 9.99 5.68
N LEU A 149 4.04 10.10 7.01
CA LEU A 149 5.03 9.62 7.98
C LEU A 149 5.28 8.12 7.85
N SER A 150 4.23 7.34 7.67
CA SER A 150 4.34 5.88 7.54
C SER A 150 5.08 5.47 6.28
N GLU A 151 4.79 6.11 5.15
CA GLU A 151 5.52 5.94 3.89
C GLU A 151 7.00 6.33 4.09
N LEU A 152 7.29 7.48 4.68
CA LEU A 152 8.68 7.90 4.94
C LEU A 152 9.43 6.89 5.83
N LYS A 153 8.77 6.33 6.84
CA LYS A 153 9.36 5.29 7.70
C LYS A 153 9.66 4.01 6.90
N ALA A 154 8.77 3.62 5.99
CA ALA A 154 8.88 2.44 5.15
C ALA A 154 9.94 2.56 4.04
N ILE A 155 10.03 3.71 3.38
CA ILE A 155 10.97 3.96 2.28
C ILE A 155 12.37 4.31 2.78
N PHE A 156 12.47 4.94 3.96
CA PHE A 156 13.76 5.26 4.59
C PHE A 156 13.94 4.51 5.92
N PRO A 157 13.94 3.17 5.97
CA PRO A 157 14.14 2.42 7.22
C PRO A 157 15.45 2.86 7.88
N ASN A 158 15.39 3.16 9.18
CA ASN A 158 16.53 3.68 9.97
C ASN A 158 17.25 4.90 9.35
N GLY A 159 16.54 5.69 8.53
CA GLY A 159 17.05 6.90 7.89
C GLY A 159 17.82 6.67 6.59
N THR A 160 17.96 5.43 6.13
CA THR A 160 18.65 5.10 4.86
C THR A 160 17.62 4.72 3.81
N PHE A 161 17.83 5.11 2.56
CA PHE A 161 16.90 4.81 1.48
C PHE A 161 16.93 3.32 1.18
N ALA A 162 15.76 2.70 1.15
CA ALA A 162 15.56 1.30 0.76
C ALA A 162 14.27 1.13 -0.07
N GLY A 163 13.86 2.21 -0.75
CA GLY A 163 12.63 2.21 -1.55
C GLY A 163 12.71 1.30 -2.78
N ASP A 164 13.90 1.09 -3.31
CA ASP A 164 14.21 0.16 -4.41
C ASP A 164 14.17 -1.32 -3.97
N GLN A 165 14.33 -1.57 -2.67
CA GLN A 165 14.27 -2.90 -2.04
C GLN A 165 12.95 -3.13 -1.29
N PHE A 166 11.99 -2.20 -1.42
CA PHE A 166 10.71 -2.31 -0.72
C PHE A 166 9.94 -3.55 -1.21
N ARG A 167 9.56 -4.41 -0.26
CA ARG A 167 8.87 -5.67 -0.55
C ARG A 167 7.35 -5.47 -0.46
N ILE A 168 6.71 -5.48 -1.62
CA ILE A 168 5.25 -5.59 -1.74
C ILE A 168 4.83 -6.96 -1.18
N THR A 169 3.75 -6.97 -0.40
CA THR A 169 3.34 -8.09 0.44
C THR A 169 2.72 -9.22 -0.37
N LYS A 170 1.83 -8.88 -1.33
CA LYS A 170 1.18 -9.85 -2.22
C LYS A 170 2.06 -10.14 -3.43
N SER A 171 2.34 -11.41 -3.69
CA SER A 171 3.22 -11.89 -4.77
C SER A 171 2.76 -11.39 -6.15
N ASP A 172 1.49 -11.60 -6.51
CA ASP A 172 0.94 -11.16 -7.80
C ASP A 172 1.10 -9.65 -8.02
N ALA A 173 0.84 -8.86 -6.97
CA ALA A 173 1.01 -7.43 -7.00
C ALA A 173 2.49 -7.04 -7.12
N ALA A 174 3.38 -7.73 -6.41
CA ALA A 174 4.82 -7.52 -6.51
C ALA A 174 5.34 -7.80 -7.93
N ASP A 175 4.84 -8.86 -8.58
CA ASP A 175 5.19 -9.22 -9.95
C ASP A 175 4.66 -8.19 -10.95
N PHE A 176 3.42 -7.69 -10.78
CA PHE A 176 2.91 -6.57 -11.56
C PHE A 176 3.81 -5.34 -11.46
N TRP A 177 4.18 -4.94 -10.24
CA TRP A 177 5.00 -3.75 -10.03
C TRP A 177 6.39 -3.91 -10.65
N ARG A 178 7.04 -5.05 -10.43
CA ARG A 178 8.37 -5.36 -10.98
C ARG A 178 8.35 -5.35 -12.51
N THR A 179 7.32 -5.93 -13.13
CA THR A 179 7.21 -6.03 -14.59
C THR A 179 6.99 -4.67 -15.25
N ASN A 180 6.18 -3.80 -14.63
CA ASN A 180 5.80 -2.52 -15.24
C ASN A 180 6.72 -1.35 -14.85
N PHE A 181 7.30 -1.39 -13.65
CA PHE A 181 8.04 -0.25 -13.07
C PHE A 181 9.43 -0.62 -12.54
N GLY A 182 9.82 -1.90 -12.59
CA GLY A 182 11.12 -2.37 -12.09
C GLY A 182 11.30 -2.05 -10.61
N ASN A 183 12.44 -1.41 -10.28
CA ASN A 183 12.79 -1.00 -8.92
C ASN A 183 12.33 0.44 -8.59
N SER A 184 11.42 1.02 -9.39
CA SER A 184 10.91 2.36 -9.13
C SER A 184 10.16 2.41 -7.81
N THR A 185 10.50 3.37 -6.96
CA THR A 185 9.78 3.61 -5.69
C THR A 185 8.50 4.41 -5.88
N LEU A 186 8.47 5.24 -6.93
CA LEU A 186 7.42 6.22 -7.15
C LEU A 186 7.10 6.29 -8.65
N VAL A 187 5.81 6.35 -8.99
CA VAL A 187 5.35 6.50 -10.37
C VAL A 187 4.25 7.54 -10.44
N GLN A 188 4.17 8.30 -11.53
CA GLN A 188 3.09 9.27 -11.72
C GLN A 188 1.75 8.54 -11.88
N TRP A 189 0.68 9.10 -11.32
CA TRP A 189 -0.68 8.53 -11.42
C TRP A 189 -1.08 8.16 -12.85
N LYS A 190 -0.75 9.02 -13.83
CA LYS A 190 -1.09 8.77 -15.24
C LYS A 190 -0.45 7.48 -15.77
N VAL A 191 0.82 7.26 -15.44
CA VAL A 191 1.59 6.08 -15.86
C VAL A 191 1.08 4.84 -15.12
N PHE A 192 0.90 4.96 -13.80
CA PHE A 192 0.33 3.88 -12.98
C PHE A 192 -1.04 3.42 -13.49
N ARG A 193 -1.94 4.38 -13.76
CA ARG A 193 -3.28 4.10 -14.28
C ARG A 193 -3.23 3.34 -15.59
N GLN A 194 -2.33 3.71 -16.51
CA GLN A 194 -2.22 3.06 -17.81
C GLN A 194 -1.82 1.59 -17.65
N ALA A 195 -0.75 1.32 -16.90
CA ALA A 195 -0.28 -0.05 -16.65
C ALA A 195 -1.33 -0.88 -15.90
N LEU A 196 -1.99 -0.31 -14.88
CA LEU A 196 -3.01 -1.03 -14.12
C LEU A 196 -4.22 -1.38 -15.02
N ASN A 197 -4.59 -0.50 -15.94
CA ASN A 197 -5.72 -0.71 -16.85
C ASN A 197 -5.52 -1.90 -17.82
N GLU A 198 -4.28 -2.29 -18.09
CA GLU A 198 -3.97 -3.46 -18.94
C GLU A 198 -4.32 -4.78 -18.26
N VAL A 199 -4.24 -4.84 -16.92
CA VAL A 199 -4.52 -6.05 -16.13
C VAL A 199 -5.89 -5.98 -15.44
N HIS A 200 -6.27 -4.78 -14.99
CA HIS A 200 -7.54 -4.49 -14.34
C HIS A 200 -8.23 -3.32 -15.05
N PRO A 201 -9.17 -3.61 -15.97
CA PRO A 201 -9.84 -2.57 -16.75
C PRO A 201 -10.54 -1.52 -15.88
N ILE A 202 -10.29 -0.24 -16.18
CA ILE A 202 -10.91 0.91 -15.55
C ILE A 202 -11.93 1.51 -16.54
N SER A 203 -13.21 1.38 -16.21
CA SER A 203 -14.33 1.59 -17.13
C SER A 203 -14.58 3.06 -17.47
N SER A 204 -14.21 3.99 -16.56
CA SER A 204 -14.51 5.42 -16.76
C SER A 204 -13.50 6.38 -16.12
N GLY A 205 -13.54 7.65 -16.55
CA GLY A 205 -12.75 8.71 -15.93
C GLY A 205 -13.14 9.00 -14.47
N LEU A 206 -14.43 8.88 -14.13
CA LEU A 206 -14.90 9.05 -12.75
C LEU A 206 -14.41 7.93 -11.85
N GLU A 207 -14.44 6.69 -12.34
CA GLU A 207 -13.87 5.54 -11.66
C GLU A 207 -12.36 5.72 -11.43
N ALA A 208 -11.63 6.19 -12.44
CA ALA A 208 -10.21 6.49 -12.28
C ALA A 208 -9.94 7.55 -11.20
N MET A 209 -10.78 8.59 -11.10
CA MET A 209 -10.65 9.61 -10.05
C MET A 209 -10.97 9.07 -8.65
N ALA A 210 -12.00 8.22 -8.53
CA ALA A 210 -12.34 7.55 -7.28
C ALA A 210 -11.22 6.59 -6.84
N LEU A 211 -10.69 5.81 -7.78
CA LEU A 211 -9.58 4.90 -7.54
C LEU A 211 -8.34 5.66 -7.08
N LYS A 212 -7.98 6.74 -7.78
CA LYS A 212 -6.89 7.64 -7.37
C LYS A 212 -7.07 8.12 -5.94
N SER A 213 -8.25 8.60 -5.58
CA SER A 213 -8.53 9.09 -4.23
C SER A 213 -8.44 8.02 -3.14
N THR A 214 -8.47 6.74 -3.53
CA THR A 214 -8.32 5.60 -2.63
C THR A 214 -6.85 5.18 -2.48
N ILE A 215 -6.10 5.13 -3.59
CA ILE A 215 -4.70 4.66 -3.58
C ILE A 215 -3.67 5.75 -3.25
N ASP A 216 -3.90 7.00 -3.66
CA ASP A 216 -3.01 8.17 -3.43
C ASP A 216 -3.23 8.71 -1.99
N LEU A 217 -2.75 7.95 -1.01
CA LEU A 217 -2.90 8.23 0.42
C LEU A 217 -2.22 9.53 0.84
N THR A 218 -1.10 9.89 0.18
CA THR A 218 -0.35 11.12 0.43
C THR A 218 -0.87 12.32 -0.36
N CYS A 219 -1.82 12.09 -1.27
CA CYS A 219 -2.50 13.05 -2.13
C CYS A 219 -1.50 13.93 -2.90
N ASN A 220 -0.56 13.31 -3.61
CA ASN A 220 0.55 14.00 -4.27
C ASN A 220 0.59 13.81 -5.80
N ASP A 221 -0.40 13.10 -6.39
CA ASP A 221 -0.49 12.75 -7.82
C ASP A 221 0.51 11.69 -8.30
N TYR A 222 1.24 11.06 -7.37
CA TYR A 222 2.09 9.90 -7.57
C TYR A 222 1.55 8.72 -6.77
N ILE A 223 1.95 7.51 -7.15
CA ILE A 223 1.71 6.28 -6.42
C ILE A 223 3.06 5.70 -6.05
N SER A 224 3.32 5.53 -4.76
CA SER A 224 4.52 4.82 -4.30
C SER A 224 4.29 3.30 -4.26
N ASN A 225 5.37 2.53 -4.28
CA ASN A 225 5.29 1.08 -4.06
C ASN A 225 4.71 0.73 -2.67
N PHE A 226 4.88 1.62 -1.69
CA PHE A 226 4.24 1.54 -0.38
C PHE A 226 2.73 1.74 -0.45
N GLU A 227 2.25 2.79 -1.12
CA GLU A 227 0.81 3.05 -1.33
C GLU A 227 0.16 1.89 -2.08
N PHE A 228 0.85 1.36 -3.08
CA PHE A 228 0.41 0.20 -3.85
C PHE A 228 0.35 -1.08 -3.01
N ASP A 229 1.33 -1.35 -2.14
CA ASP A 229 1.29 -2.45 -1.17
C ASP A 229 0.09 -2.33 -0.23
N VAL A 230 -0.15 -1.13 0.31
CA VAL A 230 -1.31 -0.88 1.18
C VAL A 230 -2.61 -1.16 0.45
N PHE A 231 -2.76 -0.65 -0.78
CA PHE A 231 -3.98 -0.84 -1.58
C PHE A 231 -4.24 -2.32 -1.90
N THR A 232 -3.23 -3.04 -2.36
CA THR A 232 -3.37 -4.46 -2.76
C THR A 232 -3.63 -5.39 -1.59
N ARG A 233 -3.14 -5.06 -0.39
CA ARG A 233 -3.50 -5.79 0.85
C ARG A 233 -4.95 -5.55 1.27
N LEU A 234 -5.45 -4.32 1.12
CA LEU A 234 -6.82 -3.97 1.51
C LEU A 234 -7.87 -4.64 0.62
N PHE A 235 -7.63 -4.68 -0.68
CA PHE A 235 -8.61 -5.12 -1.68
C PHE A 235 -8.27 -6.49 -2.31
N GLN A 236 -7.43 -7.28 -1.62
CA GLN A 236 -7.08 -8.64 -2.02
C GLN A 236 -8.31 -9.55 -2.21
N PRO A 237 -8.22 -10.61 -3.05
CA PRO A 237 -7.05 -11.03 -3.84
C PRO A 237 -6.79 -10.16 -5.09
N TRP A 238 -5.60 -10.28 -5.68
CA TRP A 238 -5.19 -9.52 -6.87
C TRP A 238 -6.12 -9.74 -8.06
N THR A 239 -6.50 -10.99 -8.34
CA THR A 239 -7.35 -11.37 -9.48
C THR A 239 -8.68 -10.61 -9.55
N SER A 240 -9.25 -10.22 -8.40
CA SER A 240 -10.49 -9.47 -8.30
C SER A 240 -10.31 -8.07 -7.70
N LEU A 241 -9.09 -7.52 -7.70
CA LEU A 241 -8.69 -6.30 -6.98
C LEU A 241 -9.67 -5.12 -7.15
N LEU A 242 -9.90 -4.65 -8.39
CA LEU A 242 -10.77 -3.50 -8.63
C LEU A 242 -12.25 -3.82 -8.35
N ARG A 243 -12.67 -5.07 -8.56
CA ARG A 243 -14.03 -5.51 -8.21
C ARG A 243 -14.23 -5.45 -6.70
N ASN A 244 -13.28 -5.95 -5.92
CA ASN A 244 -13.31 -5.88 -4.45
C ASN A 244 -13.30 -4.44 -3.97
N TRP A 245 -12.47 -3.58 -4.57
CA TRP A 245 -12.48 -2.14 -4.29
C TRP A 245 -13.83 -1.49 -4.58
N GLN A 246 -14.45 -1.75 -5.73
CA GLN A 246 -15.78 -1.22 -6.06
C GLN A 246 -16.83 -1.66 -5.04
N ILE A 247 -16.87 -2.94 -4.69
CA ILE A 247 -17.84 -3.44 -3.70
C ILE A 247 -17.59 -2.76 -2.37
N LEU A 248 -16.37 -2.89 -1.84
CA LEU A 248 -16.06 -2.54 -0.46
C LEU A 248 -16.00 -1.03 -0.25
N ALA A 249 -15.40 -0.27 -1.16
CA ALA A 249 -15.12 1.15 -0.94
C ALA A 249 -16.05 2.10 -1.72
N VAL A 250 -16.73 1.61 -2.78
CA VAL A 250 -17.61 2.47 -3.60
C VAL A 250 -19.08 2.23 -3.29
N THR A 251 -19.52 0.97 -3.16
CA THR A 251 -20.95 0.65 -3.05
C THR A 251 -21.37 0.18 -1.66
N HIS A 252 -20.47 -0.38 -0.85
CA HIS A 252 -20.83 -0.94 0.45
C HIS A 252 -21.27 0.15 1.44
N PRO A 253 -22.51 0.07 1.98
CA PRO A 253 -23.03 1.10 2.88
C PRO A 253 -22.32 1.19 4.23
N GLY A 254 -21.70 0.09 4.67
CA GLY A 254 -20.90 0.03 5.89
C GLY A 254 -19.50 0.66 5.76
N TYR A 255 -19.03 0.97 4.55
CA TYR A 255 -17.73 1.60 4.39
C TYR A 255 -17.79 3.08 4.72
N VAL A 256 -16.87 3.51 5.59
CA VAL A 256 -16.83 4.89 6.05
C VAL A 256 -15.40 5.43 5.91
N ALA A 257 -15.20 6.23 4.86
CA ALA A 257 -13.88 6.77 4.52
C ALA A 257 -13.41 7.84 5.52
N PHE A 258 -12.09 7.85 5.80
CA PHE A 258 -11.41 8.88 6.61
C PHE A 258 -11.98 9.12 8.02
N LEU A 259 -12.45 8.06 8.69
CA LEU A 259 -12.89 8.14 10.09
C LEU A 259 -11.84 7.63 11.06
N THR A 260 -11.84 8.22 12.25
CA THR A 260 -11.02 7.82 13.38
C THR A 260 -11.75 6.81 14.26
N TYR A 261 -11.05 6.27 15.26
CA TYR A 261 -11.65 5.39 16.27
C TYR A 261 -12.82 6.09 16.98
N ASP A 262 -12.62 7.34 17.40
CA ASP A 262 -13.61 8.12 18.14
C ASP A 262 -14.84 8.45 17.29
N GLU A 263 -14.64 8.78 16.01
CA GLU A 263 -15.75 9.08 15.12
C GLU A 263 -16.56 7.83 14.74
N VAL A 264 -15.93 6.66 14.62
CA VAL A 264 -16.65 5.38 14.48
C VAL A 264 -17.53 5.13 15.71
N LYS A 265 -17.00 5.33 16.92
CA LYS A 265 -17.76 5.20 18.16
C LYS A 265 -18.94 6.19 18.20
N ALA A 266 -18.70 7.46 17.88
CA ALA A 266 -19.76 8.48 17.83
C ALA A 266 -20.84 8.18 16.77
N ARG A 267 -20.45 7.58 15.63
CA ARG A 267 -21.38 7.18 14.57
C ARG A 267 -22.28 6.02 15.02
N LEU A 268 -21.68 4.97 15.58
CA LEU A 268 -22.40 3.78 16.04
C LEU A 268 -23.23 4.01 17.30
N GLN A 269 -22.92 5.04 18.09
CA GLN A 269 -23.72 5.42 19.26
C GLN A 269 -25.20 5.68 18.93
N LYS A 270 -25.51 6.10 17.69
CA LYS A 270 -26.88 6.31 17.21
C LYS A 270 -27.66 5.01 17.05
N TYR A 271 -26.96 3.89 16.95
CA TYR A 271 -27.50 2.55 16.72
C TYR A 271 -27.25 1.62 17.92
N ILE A 272 -26.99 2.18 19.10
CA ILE A 272 -26.68 1.41 20.32
C ILE A 272 -27.78 0.42 20.69
N ASN A 273 -29.04 0.77 20.40
CA ASN A 273 -30.21 -0.09 20.64
C ASN A 273 -30.48 -1.07 19.48
N LYS A 274 -29.54 -1.20 18.54
CA LYS A 274 -29.65 -2.09 17.39
C LYS A 274 -28.38 -2.95 17.26
N PRO A 275 -28.26 -4.00 18.09
CA PRO A 275 -27.16 -4.96 18.03
C PRO A 275 -26.90 -5.48 16.62
N GLY A 276 -25.64 -5.67 16.26
CA GLY A 276 -25.24 -6.06 14.91
C GLY A 276 -25.06 -4.90 13.93
N SER A 277 -25.30 -3.65 14.36
CA SER A 277 -24.98 -2.47 13.55
C SER A 277 -23.48 -2.28 13.45
N TYR A 278 -22.96 -2.12 12.23
CA TYR A 278 -21.51 -2.07 12.00
C TYR A 278 -21.09 -1.08 10.92
N VAL A 279 -19.85 -0.63 11.00
CA VAL A 279 -19.14 0.13 9.95
C VAL A 279 -17.69 -0.32 9.88
N PHE A 280 -17.04 -0.15 8.74
CA PHE A 280 -15.62 -0.44 8.60
C PHE A 280 -14.88 0.65 7.84
N ARG A 281 -13.58 0.72 8.11
CA ARG A 281 -12.67 1.74 7.60
C ARG A 281 -11.24 1.23 7.52
N LEU A 282 -10.37 1.99 6.88
CA LEU A 282 -8.94 1.75 6.96
C LEU A 282 -8.45 1.99 8.41
N SER A 283 -7.52 1.14 8.86
CA SER A 283 -6.81 1.37 10.12
C SER A 283 -5.77 2.48 9.94
N CYS A 284 -5.77 3.45 10.85
CA CYS A 284 -4.82 4.56 10.84
C CYS A 284 -3.46 4.19 11.45
N THR A 285 -3.44 3.19 12.33
CA THR A 285 -2.23 2.72 13.03
C THR A 285 -1.61 1.49 12.39
N ARG A 286 -2.38 0.73 11.59
CA ARG A 286 -1.90 -0.45 10.85
C ARG A 286 -2.31 -0.34 9.38
N LEU A 287 -1.49 0.35 8.58
CA LEU A 287 -1.79 0.55 7.17
C LEU A 287 -1.79 -0.77 6.39
N GLY A 288 -2.75 -0.90 5.48
CA GLY A 288 -3.03 -2.15 4.76
C GLY A 288 -3.98 -3.09 5.51
N GLN A 289 -4.49 -2.69 6.68
CA GLN A 289 -5.49 -3.46 7.44
C GLN A 289 -6.79 -2.66 7.62
N TRP A 290 -7.87 -3.42 7.77
CA TRP A 290 -9.21 -2.89 8.03
C TRP A 290 -9.50 -2.82 9.53
N ALA A 291 -10.33 -1.87 9.93
CA ALA A 291 -10.92 -1.82 11.27
C ALA A 291 -12.44 -1.84 11.14
N ILE A 292 -13.09 -2.77 11.85
CA ILE A 292 -14.54 -2.95 11.86
C ILE A 292 -15.05 -2.56 13.24
N GLY A 293 -15.92 -1.55 13.30
CA GLY A 293 -16.67 -1.19 14.49
C GLY A 293 -18.07 -1.78 14.45
N TYR A 294 -18.55 -2.33 15.56
CA TYR A 294 -19.88 -2.92 15.65
C TYR A 294 -20.50 -2.76 17.04
N VAL A 295 -21.83 -2.85 17.08
CA VAL A 295 -22.64 -2.84 18.31
C VAL A 295 -22.89 -4.28 18.78
N THR A 296 -22.53 -4.60 20.01
CA THR A 296 -22.68 -5.94 20.59
C THR A 296 -24.13 -6.22 21.05
N GLY A 297 -24.42 -7.48 21.39
CA GLY A 297 -25.71 -7.86 22.00
C GLY A 297 -26.01 -7.13 23.31
N ASP A 298 -24.97 -6.80 24.07
CA ASP A 298 -25.07 -6.11 25.36
C ASP A 298 -25.19 -4.58 25.24
N GLY A 299 -25.16 -4.05 24.01
CA GLY A 299 -25.26 -2.61 23.76
C GLY A 299 -23.94 -1.86 23.93
N ASP A 300 -22.80 -2.53 23.78
CA ASP A 300 -21.47 -1.91 23.73
C ASP A 300 -20.99 -1.69 22.29
N ILE A 301 -20.03 -0.78 22.11
CA ILE A 301 -19.38 -0.54 20.80
C ILE A 301 -17.94 -1.02 20.87
N LEU A 302 -17.62 -2.04 20.08
CA LEU A 302 -16.27 -2.60 19.94
C LEU A 302 -15.71 -2.33 18.54
N GLN A 303 -14.39 -2.24 18.45
CA GLN A 303 -13.67 -2.18 17.17
C GLN A 303 -12.61 -3.28 17.11
N THR A 304 -12.55 -3.98 15.99
CA THR A 304 -11.62 -5.11 15.76
C THR A 304 -10.87 -4.92 14.45
N ILE A 305 -9.69 -5.53 14.35
CA ILE A 305 -8.90 -5.59 13.12
C ILE A 305 -8.86 -7.07 12.71
N PRO A 306 -9.49 -7.46 11.59
CA PRO A 306 -9.43 -8.83 11.10
C PRO A 306 -7.98 -9.28 10.90
N GLN A 307 -7.63 -10.45 11.43
CA GLN A 307 -6.31 -11.06 11.26
C GLN A 307 -6.39 -12.17 10.23
N ASN A 308 -5.38 -12.28 9.37
CA ASN A 308 -5.16 -13.42 8.48
C ASN A 308 -6.34 -13.77 7.54
N LYS A 309 -7.22 -12.80 7.22
CA LYS A 309 -8.36 -12.98 6.31
C LYS A 309 -8.66 -11.71 5.52
N SER A 310 -9.25 -11.86 4.33
CA SER A 310 -9.76 -10.72 3.55
C SER A 310 -10.93 -10.05 4.26
N LEU A 311 -11.21 -8.77 3.95
CA LEU A 311 -12.36 -8.08 4.53
C LEU A 311 -13.68 -8.74 4.12
N CYS A 312 -13.81 -9.18 2.87
CA CYS A 312 -15.00 -9.89 2.41
C CYS A 312 -15.28 -11.13 3.27
N GLN A 313 -14.25 -11.95 3.54
CA GLN A 313 -14.39 -13.11 4.40
C GLN A 313 -14.75 -12.72 5.84
N ALA A 314 -14.07 -11.72 6.40
CA ALA A 314 -14.35 -11.24 7.76
C ALA A 314 -15.81 -10.77 7.92
N LEU A 315 -16.35 -10.08 6.91
CA LEU A 315 -17.72 -9.60 6.90
C LEU A 315 -18.73 -10.75 6.77
N LEU A 316 -18.44 -11.77 5.96
CA LEU A 316 -19.29 -12.96 5.83
C LEU A 316 -19.30 -13.79 7.12
N ASP A 317 -18.14 -14.02 7.73
CA ASP A 317 -18.01 -14.74 9.00
C ASP A 317 -18.82 -14.02 10.09
N GLY A 318 -18.60 -12.70 10.26
CA GLY A 318 -19.30 -11.94 11.26
C GLY A 318 -20.80 -11.76 10.97
N TYR A 319 -21.24 -11.87 9.71
CA TYR A 319 -22.67 -11.96 9.39
C TYR A 319 -23.25 -13.29 9.87
N ARG A 320 -22.56 -14.42 9.62
CA ARG A 320 -22.98 -15.76 10.08
C ARG A 320 -23.02 -15.88 11.60
N GLU A 321 -22.08 -15.24 12.28
CA GLU A 321 -22.00 -15.20 13.75
C GLU A 321 -22.97 -14.17 14.38
N GLY A 322 -23.64 -13.34 13.58
CA GLY A 322 -24.60 -12.35 14.06
C GLY A 322 -24.02 -11.01 14.50
N PHE A 323 -22.71 -10.77 14.31
CA PHE A 323 -22.03 -9.53 14.67
C PHE A 323 -22.19 -8.40 13.63
N TYR A 324 -22.24 -8.72 12.34
CA TYR A 324 -22.21 -7.73 11.24
C TYR A 324 -23.48 -7.81 10.38
N LEU A 325 -24.60 -7.36 10.95
CA LEU A 325 -25.93 -7.49 10.34
C LEU A 325 -26.41 -6.22 9.64
N PHE A 326 -26.18 -5.06 10.25
CA PHE A 326 -26.79 -3.80 9.81
C PHE A 326 -25.72 -2.78 9.41
N PRO A 327 -25.27 -2.78 8.13
CA PRO A 327 -24.22 -1.87 7.69
C PRO A 327 -24.70 -0.43 7.80
N ASP A 328 -23.98 0.36 8.58
CA ASP A 328 -24.35 1.73 8.93
C ASP A 328 -25.80 1.85 9.46
N GLY A 329 -26.24 0.84 10.21
CA GLY A 329 -27.58 0.75 10.78
C GLY A 329 -28.70 0.41 9.78
N ARG A 330 -28.38 0.17 8.51
CA ARG A 330 -29.36 -0.19 7.47
C ARG A 330 -29.85 -1.63 7.62
N ASN A 331 -31.09 -1.91 7.19
CA ASN A 331 -31.67 -3.26 7.28
C ASN A 331 -31.21 -4.21 6.18
N VAL A 332 -30.60 -3.68 5.11
CA VAL A 332 -30.14 -4.48 3.97
C VAL A 332 -28.62 -4.61 4.05
N ASN A 333 -28.15 -5.84 4.23
CA ASN A 333 -26.73 -6.17 4.18
C ASN A 333 -26.37 -6.69 2.78
N PRO A 334 -25.37 -6.13 2.08
CA PRO A 334 -24.93 -6.67 0.80
C PRO A 334 -24.39 -8.09 0.94
N ASP A 335 -24.74 -8.96 0.00
CA ASP A 335 -24.16 -10.30 -0.09
C ASP A 335 -22.77 -10.23 -0.76
N LEU A 336 -21.75 -10.67 -0.03
CA LEU A 336 -20.36 -10.72 -0.45
C LEU A 336 -19.90 -12.14 -0.83
N SER A 337 -20.79 -13.14 -0.81
CA SER A 337 -20.45 -14.56 -1.02
C SER A 337 -19.74 -14.81 -2.35
N TRP A 338 -20.08 -14.04 -3.39
CA TRP A 338 -19.46 -14.13 -4.71
C TRP A 338 -18.05 -13.51 -4.77
N ALA A 339 -17.70 -12.61 -3.85
CA ALA A 339 -16.39 -11.96 -3.80
C ALA A 339 -15.34 -12.86 -3.14
N VAL A 340 -15.79 -13.85 -2.39
CA VAL A 340 -14.98 -14.95 -1.86
C VAL A 340 -15.18 -16.15 -2.78
N GLN A 341 -14.55 -16.13 -3.94
CA GLN A 341 -14.35 -17.39 -4.64
C GLN A 341 -13.31 -18.21 -3.88
N PRO A 342 -13.44 -19.54 -3.78
CA PRO A 342 -12.34 -20.38 -3.32
C PRO A 342 -11.21 -20.16 -4.33
N THR A 343 -10.20 -19.38 -3.94
CA THR A 343 -8.93 -19.39 -4.65
C THR A 343 -8.45 -20.85 -4.63
N PRO A 344 -8.02 -21.41 -5.76
CA PRO A 344 -7.32 -22.69 -5.73
C PRO A 344 -6.24 -22.61 -4.64
N GLU A 345 -6.13 -23.65 -3.81
CA GLU A 345 -5.06 -23.71 -2.81
C GLU A 345 -3.73 -23.50 -3.54
N ASP A 346 -2.87 -22.61 -3.04
CA ASP A 346 -1.56 -22.42 -3.66
C ASP A 346 -0.69 -23.63 -3.31
N HIS A 347 -0.47 -24.47 -4.32
CA HIS A 347 0.26 -25.72 -4.19
C HIS A 347 1.77 -25.47 -4.32
N ILE A 348 2.50 -25.67 -3.23
CA ILE A 348 3.95 -25.66 -3.23
C ILE A 348 4.45 -27.05 -3.58
N LYS A 349 5.01 -27.20 -4.78
CA LYS A 349 5.70 -28.43 -5.18
C LYS A 349 7.11 -28.46 -4.59
N VAL A 350 7.41 -29.50 -3.83
CA VAL A 350 8.75 -29.74 -3.28
C VAL A 350 9.69 -30.15 -4.41
N THR A 351 10.83 -29.47 -4.55
CA THR A 351 11.85 -29.85 -5.54
C THR A 351 12.60 -31.10 -5.10
N GLN A 352 13.23 -31.80 -6.04
CA GLN A 352 14.06 -32.97 -5.74
C GLN A 352 15.19 -32.63 -4.76
N GLU A 353 15.91 -31.53 -4.99
CA GLU A 353 16.99 -31.06 -4.12
C GLU A 353 16.50 -30.77 -2.69
N GLN A 354 15.33 -30.14 -2.55
CA GLN A 354 14.72 -29.91 -1.23
C GLN A 354 14.37 -31.23 -0.55
N TYR A 355 13.78 -32.17 -1.29
CA TYR A 355 13.44 -33.49 -0.76
C TYR A 355 14.67 -34.24 -0.24
N GLU A 356 15.73 -34.34 -1.05
CA GLU A 356 16.98 -35.03 -0.70
C GLU A 356 17.61 -34.42 0.55
N LEU A 357 17.74 -33.09 0.60
CA LEU A 357 18.29 -32.36 1.75
C LEU A 357 17.51 -32.63 3.05
N TYR A 358 16.17 -32.60 2.99
CA TYR A 358 15.35 -32.86 4.18
C TYR A 358 15.43 -34.33 4.62
N CYS A 359 15.50 -35.28 3.69
CA CYS A 359 15.70 -36.69 3.99
C CYS A 359 17.02 -36.97 4.70
N GLU A 360 18.12 -36.34 4.28
CA GLU A 360 19.43 -36.45 4.94
C GLU A 360 19.40 -35.99 6.40
N MET A 361 18.59 -34.98 6.70
CA MET A 361 18.42 -34.44 8.05
C MET A 361 17.36 -35.15 8.90
N GLY A 362 16.81 -36.28 8.42
CA GLY A 362 15.77 -37.03 9.14
C GLY A 362 14.44 -36.28 9.28
N SER A 363 14.13 -35.40 8.34
CA SER A 363 12.92 -34.57 8.34
C SER A 363 12.27 -34.56 6.95
N THR A 364 11.16 -33.86 6.78
CA THR A 364 10.49 -33.73 5.48
C THR A 364 10.14 -32.28 5.19
N PHE A 365 10.05 -31.87 3.93
CA PHE A 365 9.76 -30.47 3.61
C PHE A 365 8.39 -30.04 4.14
N GLN A 366 7.37 -30.91 4.09
CA GLN A 366 6.00 -30.59 4.50
C GLN A 366 5.87 -30.31 5.99
N LEU A 367 6.67 -30.94 6.86
CA LEU A 367 6.55 -30.76 8.30
C LEU A 367 7.01 -29.35 8.73
N CYS A 368 6.17 -28.72 9.55
CA CYS A 368 6.45 -27.46 10.23
C CYS A 368 7.71 -27.59 11.09
N LYS A 369 8.64 -26.63 10.96
CA LYS A 369 9.94 -26.68 11.67
C LYS A 369 9.90 -26.15 13.11
N ILE A 370 8.72 -25.75 13.58
CA ILE A 370 8.51 -25.31 14.96
C ILE A 370 8.04 -26.50 15.81
N CYS A 371 6.98 -27.20 15.40
CA CYS A 371 6.46 -28.35 16.13
C CYS A 371 6.99 -29.70 15.64
N ALA A 372 7.49 -29.80 14.40
CA ALA A 372 7.89 -31.06 13.75
C ALA A 372 6.79 -32.13 13.67
N GLU A 373 5.53 -31.75 13.90
CA GLU A 373 4.38 -32.66 13.96
C GLU A 373 3.34 -32.37 12.86
N ASN A 374 2.99 -31.10 12.66
CA ASN A 374 1.96 -30.69 11.71
C ASN A 374 2.57 -30.33 10.37
N ASP A 375 1.84 -30.57 9.28
CA ASP A 375 2.19 -30.07 7.96
C ASP A 375 2.06 -28.54 7.89
N LYS A 376 2.89 -27.93 7.05
CA LYS A 376 2.83 -26.51 6.72
C LYS A 376 1.58 -26.26 5.90
N ASP A 377 0.73 -25.37 6.39
CA ASP A 377 -0.54 -24.96 5.78
C ASP A 377 -0.59 -23.42 5.57
N ILE A 378 0.41 -22.68 6.03
CA ILE A 378 0.42 -21.23 5.95
C ILE A 378 1.78 -20.66 5.54
N ARG A 379 1.73 -19.64 4.67
CA ARG A 379 2.86 -18.80 4.25
C ARG A 379 2.72 -17.41 4.86
N ILE A 380 3.77 -16.92 5.51
CA ILE A 380 3.82 -15.57 6.09
C ILE A 380 4.25 -14.58 5.02
N GLU A 381 3.51 -13.48 4.88
CA GLU A 381 3.88 -12.36 4.02
C GLU A 381 4.37 -11.15 4.85
N PRO A 382 5.39 -10.40 4.37
CA PRO A 382 6.02 -10.58 3.07
C PRO A 382 7.08 -11.68 3.08
N CYS A 383 7.61 -12.13 4.23
CA CYS A 383 8.89 -12.85 4.27
C CYS A 383 8.95 -14.19 3.49
N GLY A 384 7.82 -14.88 3.34
CA GLY A 384 7.68 -16.15 2.61
C GLY A 384 7.91 -17.40 3.47
N HIS A 385 8.10 -17.26 4.79
CA HIS A 385 8.31 -18.41 5.66
C HIS A 385 7.05 -19.27 5.78
N LEU A 386 7.24 -20.59 5.79
CA LEU A 386 6.19 -21.59 5.86
C LEU A 386 6.17 -22.26 7.24
N LEU A 387 4.98 -22.38 7.83
CA LEU A 387 4.74 -23.06 9.10
C LEU A 387 3.30 -23.60 9.16
N CYS A 388 2.92 -24.22 10.27
CA CYS A 388 1.54 -24.61 10.51
C CYS A 388 0.75 -23.49 11.25
N THR A 389 -0.56 -23.41 10.99
CA THR A 389 -1.49 -22.46 11.62
C THR A 389 -1.48 -22.53 13.15
N PRO A 390 -1.43 -23.72 13.80
CA PRO A 390 -1.32 -23.81 15.26
C PRO A 390 -0.08 -23.12 15.82
N CYS A 391 1.09 -23.31 15.21
CA CYS A 391 2.33 -22.67 15.66
C CYS A 391 2.32 -21.16 15.45
N LEU A 392 1.75 -20.68 14.34
CA LEU A 392 1.61 -19.23 14.13
C LEU A 392 0.67 -18.61 15.17
N THR A 393 -0.46 -19.26 15.44
CA THR A 393 -1.45 -18.77 16.41
C THR A 393 -0.87 -18.72 17.82
N SER A 394 -0.23 -19.79 18.28
CA SER A 394 0.45 -19.80 19.59
C SER A 394 1.53 -18.72 19.66
N TRP A 395 2.35 -18.56 18.61
CA TRP A 395 3.35 -17.51 18.56
C TRP A 395 2.75 -16.10 18.72
N GLN A 396 1.63 -15.82 18.06
CA GLN A 396 0.93 -14.52 18.13
C GLN A 396 0.24 -14.25 19.47
N VAL A 397 -0.08 -15.31 20.24
CA VAL A 397 -0.69 -15.20 21.57
C VAL A 397 0.37 -15.06 22.66
N ASP A 398 1.43 -15.88 22.61
CA ASP A 398 2.42 -16.00 23.69
C ASP A 398 3.52 -14.94 23.64
N SER A 399 3.75 -14.34 22.48
CA SER A 399 4.70 -13.25 22.33
C SER A 399 3.96 -11.96 22.04
N GLU A 400 4.34 -10.86 22.70
CA GLU A 400 3.95 -9.50 22.28
C GLU A 400 4.45 -9.15 20.85
N GLY A 401 5.05 -10.11 20.14
CA GLY A 401 5.70 -9.98 18.84
C GLY A 401 4.75 -10.24 17.68
N GLN A 402 4.41 -9.17 16.96
CA GLN A 402 3.71 -9.22 15.65
C GLN A 402 4.63 -9.67 14.48
N GLY A 403 5.76 -10.31 14.78
CA GLY A 403 6.80 -10.67 13.81
C GLY A 403 6.86 -12.16 13.51
N CYS A 404 7.42 -12.52 12.36
CA CYS A 404 7.63 -13.89 11.90
C CYS A 404 8.45 -14.70 12.93
N PRO A 405 8.05 -15.96 13.26
CA PRO A 405 8.80 -16.81 14.19
C PRO A 405 10.26 -17.06 13.77
N PHE A 406 10.53 -17.08 12.47
CA PHE A 406 11.85 -17.39 11.92
C PHE A 406 12.75 -16.16 11.77
N CYS A 407 12.26 -15.09 11.13
CA CYS A 407 13.09 -13.92 10.80
C CYS A 407 12.74 -12.65 11.56
N ARG A 408 11.74 -12.69 12.45
CA ARG A 408 11.23 -11.54 13.23
C ARG A 408 10.69 -10.37 12.40
N ALA A 409 10.67 -10.47 11.08
CA ALA A 409 10.09 -9.47 10.19
C ALA A 409 8.58 -9.31 10.49
N GLU A 410 8.08 -8.08 10.40
CA GLU A 410 6.67 -7.76 10.60
C GLU A 410 5.77 -8.62 9.68
N ILE A 411 4.76 -9.27 10.28
CA ILE A 411 3.76 -10.03 9.54
C ILE A 411 2.71 -9.05 9.01
N LYS A 412 2.68 -8.86 7.69
CA LYS A 412 1.72 -7.97 7.03
C LYS A 412 0.50 -8.68 6.48
N GLY A 413 0.61 -10.00 6.28
CA GLY A 413 -0.41 -10.88 5.75
C GLY A 413 -0.01 -12.34 5.85
N THR A 414 -0.95 -13.22 5.52
CA THR A 414 -0.74 -14.67 5.43
C THR A 414 -1.51 -15.22 4.25
N GLU A 415 -1.04 -16.33 3.71
CA GLU A 415 -1.66 -17.07 2.62
C GLU A 415 -1.76 -18.55 3.02
N GLN A 416 -2.94 -19.15 2.79
CA GLN A 416 -3.15 -20.58 2.98
C GLN A 416 -2.52 -21.34 1.82
N ILE A 417 -1.75 -22.37 2.12
CA ILE A 417 -0.97 -23.13 1.14
C ILE A 417 -1.13 -24.62 1.39
N VAL A 418 -0.94 -25.42 0.34
CA VAL A 418 -0.80 -26.87 0.45
C VAL A 418 0.57 -27.26 -0.08
N VAL A 419 1.29 -28.07 0.68
CA VAL A 419 2.61 -28.56 0.27
C VAL A 419 2.46 -29.94 -0.36
N ASP A 420 2.68 -30.04 -1.66
CA ASP A 420 2.67 -31.31 -2.37
C ASP A 420 4.01 -32.03 -2.17
N PRO A 421 4.05 -33.21 -1.51
CA PRO A 421 5.28 -33.96 -1.31
C PRO A 421 5.92 -34.34 -2.65
N PHE A 422 7.25 -34.35 -2.69
CA PHE A 422 7.96 -34.92 -3.83
C PHE A 422 7.77 -36.43 -3.85
N ASP A 423 7.28 -36.98 -4.97
CA ASP A 423 7.14 -38.42 -5.20
C ASP A 423 8.18 -38.88 -6.24
N PRO A 424 9.26 -39.55 -5.82
CA PRO A 424 10.30 -40.05 -6.72
C PRO A 424 9.75 -41.03 -7.77
N LYS A 425 8.65 -41.73 -7.48
CA LYS A 425 8.08 -42.76 -8.37
C LYS A 425 7.29 -42.17 -9.54
N ARG A 426 6.82 -40.92 -9.44
CA ARG A 426 6.07 -40.24 -10.52
C ARG A 426 6.96 -39.77 -11.67
N GLN A 427 8.21 -39.38 -11.40
CA GLN A 427 9.15 -38.99 -12.48
C GLN A 427 9.65 -40.18 -13.30
N HIS A 428 9.89 -41.34 -12.67
CA HIS A 428 10.31 -42.54 -13.40
C HIS A 428 9.27 -43.04 -14.42
N LYS A 429 7.97 -42.81 -14.20
CA LYS A 429 6.93 -43.15 -15.18
C LYS A 429 6.84 -42.17 -16.36
N ALA A 430 7.27 -40.92 -16.20
CA ALA A 430 7.28 -39.94 -17.28
C ALA A 430 8.47 -40.15 -18.24
N GLY A 431 9.60 -40.67 -17.74
CA GLY A 431 10.74 -41.06 -18.57
C GLY A 431 10.56 -42.39 -19.30
N ALA A 432 9.87 -43.37 -18.69
CA ALA A 432 9.72 -44.71 -19.26
C ALA A 432 8.71 -44.81 -20.43
N LEU A 433 7.93 -43.76 -20.72
CA LEU A 433 7.00 -43.72 -21.85
C LEU A 433 7.64 -43.20 -23.15
N LEU A 434 8.89 -42.72 -23.11
CA LEU A 434 9.62 -42.24 -24.30
C LEU A 434 10.65 -43.25 -24.83
N ASP A 435 10.84 -44.38 -24.15
CA ASP A 435 11.84 -45.42 -24.50
C ASP A 435 11.19 -46.71 -25.06
N MET A 436 9.93 -46.66 -25.55
CA MET A 436 9.21 -47.85 -26.05
C MET A 436 8.80 -47.81 -27.54
N ASP A 437 9.25 -46.83 -28.32
CA ASP A 437 8.82 -46.64 -29.72
C ASP A 437 9.95 -46.72 -30.79
N ASP A 438 11.14 -47.23 -30.46
CA ASP A 438 12.29 -47.25 -31.40
C ASP A 438 13.02 -48.62 -31.49
N ASP A 439 12.29 -49.74 -31.57
CA ASP A 439 12.89 -51.04 -31.93
C ASP A 439 11.90 -51.96 -32.69
N GLU A 440 11.51 -51.58 -33.90
CA GLU A 440 11.09 -52.55 -34.94
C GLU A 440 11.60 -52.11 -36.33
N GLU A 441 12.86 -52.45 -36.66
CA GLU A 441 13.28 -52.64 -38.05
C GLU A 441 13.96 -54.00 -38.27
N VAL A 442 13.27 -54.80 -39.08
CA VAL A 442 13.78 -55.58 -40.23
C VAL A 442 14.92 -56.59 -39.99
N ALA A 443 14.59 -57.88 -40.09
CA ALA A 443 15.49 -58.88 -40.66
C ALA A 443 14.72 -59.86 -41.56
N ASP A 444 15.13 -59.86 -42.82
CA ASP A 444 14.75 -60.70 -43.95
C ASP A 444 15.44 -62.08 -43.89
N GLY A 445 14.75 -63.11 -44.39
CA GLY A 445 15.39 -64.16 -45.20
C GLY A 445 15.70 -65.55 -44.60
N SER A 446 15.08 -66.57 -45.23
CA SER A 446 15.55 -67.97 -45.45
C SER A 446 15.66 -68.90 -44.23
N GLU A 447 15.11 -70.12 -44.18
CA GLU A 447 14.76 -71.16 -45.17
C GLU A 447 13.43 -71.86 -44.82
#